data_AF-R5A1D5-F1
#
_entry.id   AF-R5A1D5-F1
#
_cell.length_a   1.000
_cell.length_b   1.000
_cell.length_c   1.000
_cell.angle_alpha   90.00
_cell.angle_beta   90.00
_cell.angle_gamma   90.00
#
_symmetry.space_group_name_H-M   'P 1'
#
loop_
_entity.id
_entity.type
_entity.pdbx_description
1 polymer ?
#
loop_
_entity_poly.entity_id
_entity_poly.type
_entity_poly.pdbx_seq_one_letter_code
_entity_poly.pdbx_strand_id
1 'polypeptide(L)'
;MRHAKQYKRGSRGKAAIFFLALFAFGIFSMLLPLRPTESLMEKRKLTEFPKFSVESLANGDYTKGIDTWFADTFPLRDTFFQLNSWVRSLYGIKTVEIVGTVEQGDEIPDGPFIKED
;
A
#
# COMPACT_ATOMS: atom_id res chain seq x y z
N MET A 1 3.15 -47.76 -28.76
CA MET A 1 3.66 -47.15 -27.50
C MET A 1 4.64 -46.04 -27.85
N ARG A 2 4.31 -44.76 -27.60
CA ARG A 2 5.24 -43.64 -27.85
C ARG A 2 5.25 -42.69 -26.67
N HIS A 3 6.45 -42.56 -26.12
CA HIS A 3 6.91 -41.81 -24.97
C HIS A 3 6.22 -40.45 -24.77
N ALA A 4 5.59 -40.28 -23.61
CA ALA A 4 5.29 -38.97 -23.06
C ALA A 4 6.63 -38.27 -22.75
N LYS A 5 6.89 -37.13 -23.41
CA LYS A 5 8.02 -36.26 -23.07
C LYS A 5 7.86 -35.85 -21.60
N GLN A 6 8.72 -36.37 -20.73
CA GLN A 6 8.81 -35.90 -19.36
C GLN A 6 9.24 -34.41 -19.40
N TYR A 7 8.32 -33.50 -19.10
CA TYR A 7 8.65 -32.11 -18.82
C TYR A 7 9.61 -32.11 -17.63
N LYS A 8 10.90 -31.85 -17.89
CA LYS A 8 11.92 -31.77 -16.84
C LYS A 8 11.46 -30.78 -15.77
N ARG A 9 11.60 -31.22 -14.52
CA ARG A 9 11.30 -30.57 -13.23
C ARG A 9 12.12 -29.27 -12.99
N GLY A 10 12.37 -28.45 -14.02
CA GLY A 10 13.12 -27.19 -13.95
C GLY A 10 12.38 -26.05 -13.25
N SER A 11 11.12 -26.25 -12.88
CA SER A 11 10.30 -25.30 -12.12
C SER A 11 10.80 -25.12 -10.67
N ARG A 12 11.42 -26.15 -10.06
CA ARG A 12 11.80 -26.12 -8.65
C ARG A 12 12.89 -25.10 -8.33
N GLY A 13 13.91 -25.00 -9.19
CA GLY A 13 14.96 -23.99 -9.01
C GLY A 13 14.43 -22.57 -9.20
N LYS A 14 13.56 -22.36 -10.21
CA LYS A 14 12.91 -21.06 -10.45
C LYS A 14 11.99 -20.66 -9.28
N ALA A 15 11.21 -21.61 -8.79
CA ALA A 15 10.36 -21.40 -7.62
C ALA A 15 11.19 -21.08 -6.37
N ALA A 16 12.29 -21.81 -6.14
CA ALA A 16 13.18 -21.54 -5.01
C ALA A 16 13.77 -20.12 -5.07
N ILE A 17 14.24 -19.68 -6.24
CA ILE A 17 14.75 -18.31 -6.44
C ILE A 17 13.64 -17.27 -6.19
N PHE A 18 12.43 -17.51 -6.71
CA PHE A 18 11.29 -16.62 -6.50
C PHE A 18 10.94 -16.48 -5.01
N PHE A 19 10.81 -17.59 -4.28
CA PHE A 19 10.51 -17.56 -2.85
C PHE A 19 11.65 -16.96 -2.03
N LEU A 20 12.91 -17.18 -2.41
CA LEU A 20 14.05 -16.56 -1.76
C LEU A 20 14.04 -15.04 -1.94
N ALA A 21 13.69 -14.55 -3.13
CA ALA A 21 13.52 -13.13 -3.38
C ALA A 21 12.37 -12.53 -2.55
N LEU A 22 11.22 -13.22 -2.47
CA LEU A 22 10.10 -12.81 -1.62
C LEU A 22 10.49 -12.76 -0.14
N PHE A 23 11.25 -13.75 0.34
CA PHE A 23 11.70 -13.81 1.72
C PHE A 23 12.69 -12.69 2.05
N ALA A 24 13.64 -12.42 1.14
CA ALA A 24 14.55 -11.29 1.28
C ALA A 24 13.81 -9.94 1.31
N PHE A 25 12.81 -9.76 0.43
CA PHE A 25 11.92 -8.59 0.46
C PHE A 25 11.15 -8.50 1.77
N GLY A 26 10.63 -9.61 2.29
CA GLY A 26 9.93 -9.67 3.57
C GLY A 26 10.81 -9.25 4.75
N ILE A 27 12.04 -9.79 4.84
CA ILE A 27 13.02 -9.38 5.86
C ILE A 27 13.36 -7.90 5.72
N PHE A 28 13.62 -7.46 4.49
CA PHE A 28 13.95 -6.05 4.24
C PHE A 28 12.78 -5.12 4.60
N SER A 29 11.53 -5.55 4.40
CA SER A 29 10.32 -4.84 4.86
C SER A 29 10.21 -4.77 6.39
N MET A 30 10.89 -5.65 7.13
CA MET A 30 10.91 -5.61 8.61
C MET A 30 12.03 -4.73 9.17
N LEU A 31 12.88 -4.14 8.33
CA LEU A 31 13.90 -3.17 8.75
C LEU A 31 13.25 -1.82 9.07
N LEU A 32 12.55 -1.78 10.21
CA LEU A 32 11.86 -0.63 10.81
C LEU A 32 12.56 0.73 10.69
N PRO A 33 13.88 0.89 10.95
CA PRO A 33 14.53 2.20 10.93
C PRO A 33 14.68 2.81 9.53
N LEU A 34 14.49 2.04 8.45
CA LEU A 34 14.53 2.58 7.08
C LEU A 34 13.19 3.16 6.62
N ARG A 35 12.14 3.07 7.45
CA ARG A 35 10.79 3.53 7.09
C ARG A 35 10.74 5.07 7.09
N PRO A 36 10.43 5.72 5.95
CA PRO A 36 10.14 7.15 5.94
C PRO A 36 8.85 7.41 6.74
N THR A 37 8.77 8.50 7.49
CA THR A 37 7.58 8.80 8.33
C THR A 37 6.39 9.29 7.51
N GLU A 38 6.65 9.80 6.30
CA GLU A 38 5.66 10.37 5.41
C GLU A 38 5.91 9.85 3.99
N SER A 39 4.83 9.62 3.23
CA SER A 39 4.97 9.42 1.79
C SER A 39 4.92 10.78 1.11
N LEU A 40 6.06 11.23 0.59
CA LEU A 40 6.15 12.47 -0.20
C LEU A 40 5.30 12.42 -1.47
N MET A 41 5.12 11.22 -2.03
CA MET A 41 4.35 10.98 -3.25
C MET A 41 2.84 11.01 -3.01
N GLU A 42 2.37 10.44 -1.89
CA GLU A 42 0.94 10.39 -1.57
C GLU A 42 0.46 11.54 -0.67
N LYS A 43 1.38 12.41 -0.21
CA LYS A 43 1.10 13.51 0.72
C LYS A 43 0.30 13.08 1.96
N ARG A 44 0.58 11.87 2.47
CA ARG A 44 -0.04 11.35 3.69
C ARG A 44 1.01 10.91 4.70
N LYS A 45 0.68 11.05 5.98
CA LYS A 45 1.42 10.38 7.05
C LYS A 45 1.20 8.87 6.93
N LEU A 46 2.29 8.10 6.99
CA LEU A 46 2.20 6.65 7.00
C LEU A 46 1.59 6.19 8.33
N THR A 47 0.86 5.08 8.29
CA THR A 47 0.12 4.60 9.47
C THR A 47 1.09 4.33 10.63
N GLU A 48 0.78 4.81 11.83
CA GLU A 48 1.58 4.50 13.03
C GLU A 48 1.40 3.04 13.44
N PHE A 49 2.35 2.51 14.20
CA PHE A 49 2.21 1.15 14.72
C PHE A 49 0.99 1.07 15.65
N PRO A 50 0.08 0.11 15.46
CA PRO A 50 -1.16 0.05 16.22
C PRO A 50 -0.90 -0.18 17.71
N LYS A 51 -1.62 0.54 18.57
CA LYS A 51 -1.58 0.32 20.01
C LYS A 51 -2.27 -1.01 20.35
N PHE A 52 -1.56 -1.86 21.06
CA PHE A 52 -2.10 -3.14 21.52
C PHE A 52 -3.19 -2.90 22.58
N SER A 53 -4.36 -3.51 22.38
CA SER A 53 -5.43 -3.61 23.38
C SER A 53 -6.12 -4.97 23.23
N VAL A 54 -6.60 -5.53 24.33
CA VAL A 54 -7.32 -6.82 24.32
C VAL A 54 -8.65 -6.67 23.57
N GLU A 55 -9.30 -5.51 23.68
CA GLU A 55 -10.53 -5.18 22.95
C GLU A 55 -10.28 -5.06 21.44
N SER A 56 -9.19 -4.38 21.04
CA SER A 56 -8.82 -4.23 19.63
C SER A 56 -8.33 -5.54 18.99
N LEU A 57 -7.83 -6.47 19.80
CA LEU A 57 -7.53 -7.82 19.34
C LEU A 57 -8.81 -8.64 19.15
N ALA A 58 -9.75 -8.54 20.09
CA ALA A 58 -11.01 -9.29 20.03
C ALA A 58 -11.92 -8.84 18.88
N ASN A 59 -11.92 -7.56 18.55
CA ASN A 59 -12.71 -7.00 17.44
C ASN A 59 -11.98 -7.05 16.07
N GLY A 60 -10.69 -7.40 16.06
CA GLY A 60 -9.86 -7.53 14.85
C GLY A 60 -9.28 -6.21 14.31
N ASP A 61 -9.46 -5.09 15.00
CA ASP A 61 -8.90 -3.81 14.58
C ASP A 61 -7.38 -3.75 14.76
N TYR A 62 -6.85 -4.46 15.75
CA TYR A 62 -5.41 -4.58 15.94
C TYR A 62 -4.73 -5.28 14.75
N THR A 63 -5.31 -6.39 14.27
CA THR A 63 -4.76 -7.13 13.13
C THR A 63 -4.87 -6.33 11.84
N LYS A 64 -6.00 -5.65 11.61
CA LYS A 64 -6.13 -4.71 10.47
C LYS A 64 -5.13 -3.56 10.54
N GLY A 65 -4.87 -3.05 11.74
CA GLY A 65 -3.86 -2.02 11.98
C GLY A 65 -2.45 -2.51 11.63
N ILE A 66 -2.11 -3.75 12.01
CA ILE A 66 -0.84 -4.38 11.64
C ILE A 66 -0.74 -4.53 10.12
N ASP A 67 -1.79 -5.01 9.46
CA ASP A 67 -1.80 -5.19 8.00
C ASP A 67 -1.60 -3.86 7.26
N THR A 68 -2.32 -2.81 7.68
CA THR A 68 -2.19 -1.47 7.11
C THR A 68 -0.80 -0.90 7.34
N TRP A 69 -0.28 -1.05 8.56
CA TRP A 69 1.06 -0.63 8.92
C TRP A 69 2.15 -1.38 8.14
N PHE A 70 1.97 -2.68 7.93
CA PHE A 70 2.89 -3.52 7.15
C PHE A 70 2.87 -3.15 5.66
N ALA A 71 1.68 -2.89 5.09
CA ALA A 71 1.54 -2.41 3.72
C ALA A 71 2.30 -1.09 3.48
N ASP A 72 2.40 -0.24 4.51
CA ASP A 72 3.16 1.00 4.49
C ASP A 72 4.68 0.82 4.71
N THR A 73 5.16 -0.39 5.00
CA THR A 73 6.58 -0.70 5.22
C THR A 73 7.19 -1.48 4.04
N PHE A 74 6.41 -1.73 2.99
CA PHE A 74 6.90 -2.43 1.81
C PHE A 74 8.02 -1.62 1.11
N PRO A 75 9.19 -2.22 0.87
CA PRO A 75 10.30 -1.52 0.24
C PRO A 75 9.95 -1.15 -1.20
N LEU A 76 10.43 0.01 -1.63
CA LEU A 76 10.13 0.58 -2.95
C LEU A 76 8.63 0.88 -3.16
N ARG A 77 7.82 0.99 -2.09
CA ARG A 77 6.39 1.34 -2.15
C ARG A 77 6.10 2.49 -3.11
N ASP A 78 6.83 3.59 -3.00
CA ASP A 78 6.66 4.77 -3.87
C ASP A 78 6.98 4.47 -5.34
N THR A 79 7.97 3.59 -5.61
CA THR A 79 8.28 3.13 -6.97
C THR A 79 7.16 2.26 -7.53
N PHE A 80 6.61 1.34 -6.74
CA PHE A 80 5.45 0.53 -7.15
C PHE A 80 4.21 1.40 -7.36
N PHE A 81 4.01 2.41 -6.52
CA PHE A 81 2.94 3.39 -6.68
C PHE A 81 3.08 4.15 -8.00
N GLN A 82 4.28 4.66 -8.31
CA GLN A 82 4.57 5.32 -9.59
C GLN A 82 4.36 4.40 -10.79
N LEU A 83 4.82 3.15 -10.72
CA LEU A 83 4.60 2.16 -11.79
C LEU A 83 3.11 1.89 -11.99
N ASN A 84 2.35 1.73 -10.91
CA ASN A 84 0.91 1.56 -10.98
C ASN A 84 0.22 2.81 -11.56
N SER A 85 0.62 4.02 -11.16
CA SER A 85 0.12 5.27 -11.74
C SER A 85 0.44 5.36 -13.24
N TRP A 86 1.66 5.02 -13.63
CA TRP A 86 2.09 4.95 -15.03
C TRP A 86 1.25 3.96 -15.84
N VAL A 87 1.06 2.72 -15.37
CA VAL A 87 0.17 1.76 -16.05
C VAL A 87 -1.25 2.32 -16.15
N ARG A 88 -1.76 2.94 -15.07
CA ARG A 88 -3.10 3.53 -15.07
C ARG A 88 -3.23 4.73 -16.01
N SER A 89 -2.15 5.45 -16.30
CA SER A 89 -2.16 6.54 -17.28
C SER A 89 -2.44 6.06 -18.71
N LEU A 90 -2.18 4.78 -18.98
CA LEU A 90 -2.47 4.17 -20.29
C LEU A 90 -3.96 3.81 -20.46
N TYR A 91 -4.77 3.82 -19.39
CA TYR A 91 -6.20 3.50 -19.45
C TYR A 91 -7.08 4.62 -20.02
N GLY A 92 -6.52 5.75 -20.44
CA GLY A 92 -7.24 6.85 -21.12
C GLY A 92 -7.07 8.20 -20.45
N ILE A 93 -7.83 9.20 -20.90
CA ILE A 93 -7.76 10.58 -20.39
C ILE A 93 -8.30 10.61 -18.96
N LYS A 94 -7.42 10.93 -18.00
CA LYS A 94 -7.78 11.17 -16.61
C LYS A 94 -7.85 12.67 -16.37
N THR A 95 -9.05 13.20 -16.15
CA THR A 95 -9.27 14.65 -15.99
C THR A 95 -8.97 15.13 -14.57
N VAL A 96 -9.07 14.26 -13.54
CA VAL A 96 -8.76 14.59 -12.15
C VAL A 96 -8.20 13.34 -11.45
N GLU A 97 -7.03 13.45 -10.82
CA GLU A 97 -6.46 12.42 -9.94
C GLU A 97 -6.23 13.07 -8.57
N ILE A 98 -7.15 12.83 -7.63
CA ILE A 98 -7.00 13.32 -6.25
C ILE A 98 -6.16 12.31 -5.50
N VAL A 99 -4.97 12.74 -5.07
CA VAL A 99 -4.07 11.94 -4.24
C VAL A 99 -3.99 12.64 -2.88
N GLY A 100 -4.66 12.05 -1.88
CA GLY A 100 -4.73 12.60 -0.52
C GLY A 100 -6.08 12.32 0.15
N THR A 101 -6.19 12.71 1.42
CA THR A 101 -7.47 12.71 2.14
C THR A 101 -8.37 13.75 1.49
N VAL A 102 -9.52 13.32 0.96
CA VAL A 102 -10.56 14.25 0.52
C VAL A 102 -11.26 14.75 1.77
N GLU A 103 -10.86 15.93 2.25
CA GLU A 103 -11.64 16.60 3.28
C GLU A 103 -13.00 16.98 2.68
N GLN A 104 -14.06 16.71 3.44
CA GLN A 104 -15.40 17.14 3.08
C GLN A 104 -15.39 18.67 3.04
N GLY A 105 -15.66 19.25 1.88
CA GLY A 105 -15.74 20.71 1.74
C GLY A 105 -16.78 21.30 2.69
N ASP A 106 -16.52 22.50 3.17
CA ASP A 106 -17.42 23.22 4.08
C ASP A 106 -18.85 23.27 3.51
N GLU A 107 -19.83 23.17 4.40
CA GLU A 107 -21.23 23.36 4.04
C GLU A 107 -21.40 24.75 3.43
N ILE A 108 -21.98 24.81 2.22
CA ILE A 108 -22.29 26.08 1.57
C ILE A 108 -23.41 26.73 2.39
N PRO A 109 -23.24 27.99 2.87
CA PRO A 109 -24.29 28.66 3.62
C PRO A 109 -25.55 28.80 2.75
N ASP A 110 -26.69 28.36 3.28
CA ASP A 110 -28.00 28.52 2.63
C ASP A 110 -28.50 29.98 2.62
N GLY A 111 -27.75 30.89 3.26
CA GLY A 111 -28.13 32.29 3.45
C GLY A 111 -27.04 33.28 3.03
N PRO A 112 -27.40 34.55 2.78
CA PRO A 112 -26.44 35.59 2.42
C PRO A 112 -25.42 35.80 3.53
N PHE A 113 -24.16 36.04 3.15
CA PHE A 113 -23.09 36.38 4.10
C PHE A 113 -23.43 37.68 4.82
N ILE A 114 -23.79 37.59 6.10
CA ILE A 114 -23.94 38.75 6.98
C ILE A 114 -22.62 38.90 7.72
N LYS A 115 -21.90 40.00 7.45
CA LYS A 115 -20.76 40.40 8.28
C LYS A 115 -21.33 40.99 9.58
N GLU A 116 -21.01 40.38 10.72
CA GLU A 116 -21.17 41.02 12.01
C GLU A 116 -19.93 41.88 12.26
N ASP A 117 -20.16 43.16 12.59
CA ASP A 117 -19.14 44.19 12.88
C ASP A 117 -18.59 44.08 14.31
#